data_AF-A0A0C3J9T2-F1
#
_entry.id   AF-A0A0C3J9T2-F1
#
_cell.length_a   1.000
_cell.length_b   1.000
_cell.length_c   1.000
_cell.angle_alpha   90.00
_cell.angle_beta   90.00
_cell.angle_gamma   90.00
#
_symmetry.space_group_name_H-M   'P 1'
#
loop_
_entity.id
_entity.type
_entity.pdbx_description
1 polymer ?
#
loop_
_entity_poly.entity_id
_entity_poly.type
_entity_poly.pdbx_seq_one_letter_code
_entity_poly.pdbx_strand_id
1 'polypeptide(L)'
;MSFLPSPGHLLGADLWTGDLQTIIQNRMPDHELQLWEHFPSSLSQMIEWATIAQHPSAPDRRRSHMLVYKTLPVPEPCNVLFLVSVCIYGFLDKFCVGDFGNWNSDCARAAYAVQSLSISSMGNMAAWQNQVERLNLAATFASRILKIPLPSIQFQHHLHMQRKVFTKHLSDLEESRAQHVTRNATAQNVHVPSLPEPPWEWNRPLEILEMQGDGSITAIHEVLLSHGDFVKIDTEFDLIIIRTHATQTHLCVFLTCKQILRLQSAGPSQACNPHSNLRQIINSVATAYRNSNSDIHPKRDQTHANQPIY
;
A
#
# COMPACT_ATOMS: atom_id res chain seq x y z
N MET A 1 -12.11 -1.50 -8.29
CA MET A 1 -11.40 -0.36 -8.88
C MET A 1 -11.91 0.91 -8.23
N SER A 2 -10.99 1.72 -7.72
CA SER A 2 -11.29 3.06 -7.24
C SER A 2 -10.13 3.98 -7.65
N PHE A 3 -10.41 5.00 -8.45
CA PHE A 3 -9.47 5.98 -8.95
C PHE A 3 -9.43 7.18 -8.02
N LEU A 4 -8.23 7.64 -7.66
CA LEU A 4 -8.05 8.59 -6.58
C LEU A 4 -8.17 10.02 -7.12
N PRO A 5 -9.23 10.81 -6.83
CA PRO A 5 -9.34 12.19 -7.30
C PRO A 5 -8.41 13.11 -6.51
N SER A 6 -8.11 14.29 -7.06
CA SER A 6 -7.29 15.31 -6.38
C SER A 6 -7.90 16.71 -6.46
N PRO A 7 -7.55 17.63 -5.53
CA PRO A 7 -7.98 19.02 -5.66
C PRO A 7 -7.41 19.64 -6.95
N GLY A 8 -8.27 20.20 -7.79
CA GLY A 8 -7.86 20.88 -9.03
C GLY A 8 -7.54 19.97 -10.22
N HIS A 9 -7.51 18.64 -10.03
CA HIS A 9 -7.39 17.67 -11.13
C HIS A 9 -8.44 16.58 -11.02
N LEU A 10 -8.94 16.11 -12.17
CA LEU A 10 -9.99 15.11 -12.20
C LEU A 10 -9.52 13.78 -11.60
N LEU A 11 -8.28 13.38 -11.91
CA LEU A 11 -7.65 12.19 -11.38
C LEU A 11 -6.26 12.48 -10.78
N GLY A 12 -5.91 11.72 -9.74
CA GLY A 12 -4.58 11.71 -9.15
C GLY A 12 -3.51 11.15 -10.11
N ALA A 13 -3.92 10.55 -11.22
CA ALA A 13 -3.05 10.23 -12.36
C ALA A 13 -2.36 11.48 -12.91
N ASP A 14 -3.05 12.63 -12.91
CA ASP A 14 -2.53 13.89 -13.46
C ASP A 14 -1.44 14.54 -12.60
N LEU A 15 -1.24 14.03 -11.37
CA LEU A 15 -0.22 14.53 -10.46
C LEU A 15 1.15 13.88 -10.68
N TRP A 16 1.23 12.81 -11.47
CA TRP A 16 2.49 12.16 -11.81
C TRP A 16 3.24 13.00 -12.86
N THR A 17 4.57 12.93 -12.86
CA THR A 17 5.40 13.79 -13.73
C THR A 17 5.91 13.04 -14.96
N GLY A 18 6.03 13.76 -16.09
CA GLY A 18 6.64 13.26 -17.32
C GLY A 18 5.96 12.01 -17.87
N ASP A 19 6.77 11.03 -18.28
CA ASP A 19 6.31 9.79 -18.93
C ASP A 19 5.35 8.96 -18.05
N LEU A 20 5.44 9.10 -16.72
CA LEU A 20 4.58 8.35 -15.78
C LEU A 20 3.11 8.75 -15.92
N GLN A 21 2.84 10.04 -16.12
CA GLN A 21 1.47 10.53 -16.33
C GLN A 21 0.87 9.90 -17.59
N THR A 22 1.63 9.93 -18.68
CA THR A 22 1.22 9.35 -19.97
C THR A 22 0.98 7.84 -19.85
N ILE A 23 1.85 7.11 -19.15
CA ILE A 23 1.67 5.68 -18.90
C ILE A 23 0.36 5.40 -18.16
N ILE A 24 0.00 6.21 -17.16
CA ILE A 24 -1.24 6.00 -16.40
C ILE A 24 -2.47 6.38 -17.25
N GLN A 25 -2.44 7.53 -17.94
CA GLN A 25 -3.57 8.01 -18.74
C GLN A 25 -3.90 7.09 -19.91
N ASN A 26 -2.89 6.49 -20.55
CA ASN A 26 -3.09 5.54 -21.65
C ASN A 26 -3.84 4.26 -21.23
N ARG A 27 -3.94 3.98 -19.92
CA ARG A 27 -4.60 2.79 -19.40
C ARG A 27 -6.10 2.94 -19.23
N MET A 28 -6.54 4.14 -18.84
CA MET A 28 -7.92 4.43 -18.49
C MET A 28 -8.15 5.91 -18.75
N PRO A 29 -8.71 6.28 -19.91
CA PRO A 29 -9.12 7.64 -20.18
C PRO A 29 -10.18 8.09 -19.18
N ASP A 30 -10.03 9.29 -18.61
CA ASP A 30 -10.92 9.83 -17.57
C ASP A 30 -12.41 9.79 -17.92
N HIS A 31 -12.75 9.94 -19.21
CA HIS A 31 -14.13 9.99 -19.69
C HIS A 31 -14.83 8.63 -19.72
N GLU A 32 -14.10 7.54 -19.48
CA GLU A 32 -14.65 6.18 -19.42
C GLU A 32 -15.04 5.78 -17.99
N LEU A 33 -14.61 6.54 -16.99
CA LEU A 33 -14.87 6.23 -15.59
C LEU A 33 -16.29 6.56 -15.18
N GLN A 34 -16.94 5.60 -14.53
CA GLN A 34 -18.24 5.79 -13.90
C GLN A 34 -18.08 6.45 -12.54
N LEU A 35 -19.12 7.15 -12.07
CA LEU A 35 -19.06 7.91 -10.81
C LEU A 35 -18.65 7.05 -9.60
N TRP A 36 -19.08 5.79 -9.54
CA TRP A 36 -18.74 4.87 -8.45
C TRP A 36 -17.29 4.39 -8.50
N GLU A 37 -16.60 4.55 -9.62
CA GLU A 37 -15.19 4.20 -9.76
C GLU A 37 -14.28 5.32 -9.23
N HIS A 38 -14.80 6.52 -8.98
CA HIS A 38 -14.03 7.57 -8.34
C HIS A 38 -14.02 7.36 -6.83
N PHE A 39 -12.81 7.24 -6.26
CA PHE A 39 -12.62 7.17 -4.82
C PHE A 39 -13.09 8.48 -4.17
N PRO A 40 -13.83 8.44 -3.06
CA PRO A 40 -14.33 9.66 -2.43
C PRO A 40 -13.24 10.63 -1.99
N SER A 41 -13.53 11.92 -2.13
CA SER A 41 -12.61 12.99 -1.71
C SER A 41 -12.89 13.53 -0.30
N SER A 42 -14.02 13.12 0.30
CA SER A 42 -14.46 13.57 1.62
C SER A 42 -15.23 12.49 2.37
N LEU A 43 -15.39 12.66 3.69
CA LEU A 43 -16.15 11.72 4.52
C LEU A 43 -17.63 11.67 4.14
N SER A 44 -18.22 12.80 3.72
CA SER A 44 -19.62 12.82 3.27
C SER A 44 -19.80 11.96 2.02
N GLN A 45 -18.86 12.04 1.08
CA GLN A 45 -18.89 11.20 -0.12
C GLN A 45 -18.64 9.72 0.23
N MET A 46 -17.75 9.41 1.17
CA MET A 46 -17.54 8.03 1.64
C MET A 46 -18.82 7.38 2.17
N ILE A 47 -19.69 8.12 2.87
CA ILE A 47 -20.95 7.62 3.42
C ILE A 47 -21.96 7.21 2.33
N GLU A 48 -21.93 7.89 1.19
CA GLU A 48 -22.76 7.53 0.04
C GLU A 48 -22.14 6.43 -0.82
N TRP A 49 -20.82 6.36 -0.83
CA TRP A 49 -20.07 5.46 -1.71
C TRP A 49 -19.86 4.06 -1.12
N ALA A 50 -19.55 3.95 0.17
CA ALA A 50 -19.19 2.71 0.82
C ALA A 50 -19.85 2.53 2.19
N THR A 51 -19.81 1.29 2.69
CA THR A 51 -20.19 0.93 4.06
C THR A 51 -19.23 -0.12 4.61
N ILE A 52 -19.32 -0.42 5.90
CA ILE A 52 -18.59 -1.51 6.54
C ILE A 52 -19.54 -2.68 6.79
N ALA A 53 -19.24 -3.83 6.18
CA ALA A 53 -19.99 -5.06 6.40
C ALA A 53 -19.17 -6.02 7.28
N GLN A 54 -19.87 -6.98 7.92
CA GLN A 54 -19.22 -8.09 8.59
C GLN A 54 -19.21 -9.33 7.69
N HIS A 55 -18.04 -9.94 7.53
CA HIS A 55 -17.88 -11.22 6.86
C HIS A 55 -18.45 -12.32 7.78
N PRO A 56 -19.55 -13.00 7.38
CA PRO A 56 -20.28 -13.90 8.28
C PRO A 56 -19.46 -15.12 8.71
N SER A 57 -18.56 -15.59 7.84
CA SER A 57 -17.73 -16.77 8.05
C SER A 57 -16.24 -16.46 8.27
N ALA A 58 -15.88 -15.26 8.74
CA ALA A 58 -14.46 -14.95 8.99
C ALA A 58 -13.91 -15.78 10.18
N PRO A 59 -12.79 -16.53 10.00
CA PRO A 59 -12.20 -17.33 11.07
C PRO A 59 -11.70 -16.49 12.22
N ASP A 60 -11.13 -15.33 11.89
CA ASP A 60 -10.67 -14.35 12.87
C ASP A 60 -11.73 -13.26 13.01
N ARG A 61 -12.47 -13.27 14.12
CA ARG A 61 -13.46 -12.24 14.45
C ARG A 61 -12.85 -10.83 14.54
N ARG A 62 -11.53 -10.70 14.73
CA ARG A 62 -10.87 -9.39 14.71
C ARG A 62 -10.77 -8.80 13.31
N ARG A 63 -10.79 -9.67 12.28
CA ARG A 63 -10.69 -9.36 10.85
C ARG A 63 -12.01 -9.54 10.11
N SER A 64 -13.11 -9.61 10.84
CA SER A 64 -14.42 -9.87 10.24
C SER A 64 -15.03 -8.64 9.56
N HIS A 65 -14.36 -7.48 9.53
CA HIS A 65 -14.93 -6.25 8.99
C HIS A 65 -14.34 -5.95 7.62
N MET A 66 -15.20 -5.55 6.68
CA MET A 66 -14.84 -5.33 5.29
C MET A 66 -15.38 -4.00 4.81
N LEU A 67 -14.57 -3.23 4.09
CA LEU A 67 -15.04 -2.06 3.36
C LEU A 67 -15.68 -2.54 2.05
N VAL A 68 -16.96 -2.23 1.87
CA VAL A 68 -17.76 -2.68 0.71
C VAL A 68 -18.47 -1.50 0.05
N TYR A 69 -18.72 -1.61 -1.26
CA TYR A 69 -19.52 -0.62 -1.98
C TYR A 69 -20.96 -0.61 -1.45
N LYS A 70 -21.53 0.58 -1.25
CA LYS A 70 -22.92 0.76 -0.79
C LYS A 70 -23.91 0.72 -1.95
N THR A 71 -23.51 1.25 -3.10
CA THR A 71 -24.36 1.33 -4.29
C THR A 71 -23.51 1.01 -5.50
N LEU A 72 -23.83 -0.09 -6.19
CA LEU A 72 -23.33 -0.37 -7.53
C LEU A 72 -24.42 -0.05 -8.55
N PRO A 73 -24.06 0.44 -9.75
CA PRO A 73 -25.03 0.81 -10.78
C PRO A 73 -25.68 -0.38 -11.50
N VAL A 74 -25.30 -1.62 -11.18
CA VAL A 74 -25.81 -2.82 -11.86
C VAL A 74 -26.98 -3.42 -11.08
N PRO A 75 -28.08 -3.85 -11.73
CA PRO A 75 -29.14 -4.62 -11.08
C PRO A 75 -28.65 -6.04 -10.79
N GLU A 76 -27.73 -6.16 -9.86
CA GLU A 76 -27.22 -7.44 -9.37
C GLU A 76 -28.12 -7.99 -8.26
N PRO A 77 -28.11 -9.32 -8.03
CA PRO A 77 -28.95 -9.92 -7.01
C PRO A 77 -28.73 -9.24 -5.67
N CYS A 78 -29.83 -8.76 -5.07
CA CYS A 78 -29.87 -8.31 -3.69
C CYS A 78 -29.16 -9.36 -2.83
N ASN A 79 -28.12 -8.97 -2.07
CA ASN A 79 -27.33 -9.75 -1.09
C ASN A 79 -25.86 -10.04 -1.46
N VAL A 80 -25.35 -9.64 -2.62
CA VAL A 80 -23.90 -9.74 -2.88
C VAL A 80 -23.18 -8.51 -2.33
N LEU A 81 -22.14 -8.73 -1.52
CA LEU A 81 -21.26 -7.68 -1.03
C LEU A 81 -20.04 -7.57 -1.93
N PHE A 82 -19.74 -6.36 -2.38
CA PHE A 82 -18.58 -6.10 -3.23
C PHE A 82 -17.52 -5.37 -2.44
N LEU A 83 -16.37 -6.01 -2.25
CA LEU A 83 -15.22 -5.43 -1.58
C LEU A 83 -14.71 -4.21 -2.35
N VAL A 84 -14.35 -3.17 -1.61
CA VAL A 84 -13.69 -2.00 -2.19
C VAL A 84 -12.22 -2.32 -2.44
N SER A 85 -11.85 -2.33 -3.72
CA SER A 85 -10.45 -2.40 -4.17
C SER A 85 -10.01 -1.06 -4.74
N VAL A 86 -8.83 -0.59 -4.33
CA VAL A 86 -8.23 0.68 -4.72
C VAL A 86 -6.92 0.43 -5.44
N CYS A 87 -6.71 1.18 -6.53
CA CYS A 87 -5.46 1.12 -7.28
C CYS A 87 -4.49 2.17 -6.74
N ILE A 88 -3.28 1.72 -6.37
CA ILE A 88 -2.22 2.58 -5.86
C ILE A 88 -1.03 2.49 -6.80
N TYR A 89 -0.46 3.65 -7.13
CA TYR A 89 0.73 3.77 -7.96
C TYR A 89 1.93 4.15 -7.11
N GLY A 90 3.11 3.62 -7.43
CA GLY A 90 4.33 3.95 -6.69
C GLY A 90 5.52 3.17 -7.20
N PHE A 91 6.66 3.38 -6.54
CA PHE A 91 7.90 2.70 -6.86
C PHE A 91 8.16 1.61 -5.84
N LEU A 92 8.46 0.41 -6.34
CA LEU A 92 8.73 -0.77 -5.52
C LEU A 92 10.00 -0.55 -4.69
N ASP A 93 9.91 -0.76 -3.37
CA ASP A 93 11.03 -0.58 -2.43
C ASP A 93 11.51 -1.95 -1.95
N LYS A 94 10.78 -2.59 -1.03
CA LYS A 94 11.08 -3.94 -0.56
C LYS A 94 9.96 -4.88 -0.95
N PHE A 95 10.28 -6.12 -1.28
CA PHE A 95 9.25 -7.11 -1.60
C PHE A 95 9.71 -8.54 -1.31
N CYS A 96 8.72 -9.36 -0.98
CA CYS A 96 8.79 -10.80 -0.79
C CYS A 96 7.45 -11.36 -1.25
N VAL A 97 7.31 -11.56 -2.56
CA VAL A 97 6.02 -11.83 -3.22
C VAL A 97 5.99 -13.16 -3.98
N GLY A 98 7.05 -13.98 -3.89
CA GLY A 98 7.01 -15.35 -4.40
C GLY A 98 5.88 -16.17 -3.77
N ASP A 99 5.54 -17.30 -4.36
CA ASP A 99 4.34 -18.10 -4.04
C ASP A 99 4.13 -18.42 -2.56
N PHE A 100 5.24 -18.56 -1.82
CA PHE A 100 5.24 -18.87 -0.40
C PHE A 100 5.69 -17.72 0.50
N GLY A 101 5.94 -16.54 -0.07
CA GLY A 101 6.38 -15.35 0.66
C GLY A 101 7.57 -15.64 1.57
N ASN A 102 7.44 -15.30 2.85
CA ASN A 102 8.47 -15.54 3.87
C ASN A 102 8.39 -16.92 4.56
N TRP A 103 7.59 -17.86 4.04
CA TRP A 103 7.46 -19.19 4.63
C TRP A 103 8.72 -20.02 4.40
N ASN A 104 9.21 -20.63 5.48
CA ASN A 104 10.45 -21.41 5.50
C ASN A 104 10.19 -22.92 5.60
N SER A 105 9.05 -23.40 5.07
CA SER A 105 8.59 -24.80 5.17
C SER A 105 8.25 -25.29 6.58
N ASP A 106 8.23 -24.41 7.59
CA ASP A 106 7.81 -24.76 8.95
C ASP A 106 6.28 -24.66 9.08
N CYS A 107 5.61 -25.82 9.23
CA CYS A 107 4.17 -25.92 9.38
C CYS A 107 3.65 -25.13 10.59
N ALA A 108 4.42 -25.04 11.69
CA ALA A 108 4.03 -24.26 12.87
C ALA A 108 4.00 -22.75 12.55
N ARG A 109 4.70 -22.31 11.51
CA ARG A 109 4.77 -20.92 11.07
C ARG A 109 3.84 -20.58 9.91
N ALA A 110 3.04 -21.51 9.41
CA ALA A 110 2.07 -21.27 8.34
C ALA A 110 1.13 -20.10 8.64
N ALA A 111 0.71 -19.95 9.91
CA ALA A 111 -0.13 -18.83 10.36
C ALA A 111 0.50 -17.44 10.15
N TYR A 112 1.81 -17.36 10.11
CA TYR A 112 2.59 -16.12 10.01
C TYR A 112 3.17 -15.91 8.62
N ALA A 113 3.05 -16.90 7.73
CA ALA A 113 3.51 -16.80 6.36
C ALA A 113 2.75 -15.69 5.61
N VAL A 114 3.51 -14.75 5.07
CA VAL A 114 3.00 -13.60 4.33
C VAL A 114 3.83 -13.33 3.09
N GLN A 115 3.14 -12.93 2.03
CA GLN A 115 3.72 -12.14 0.96
C GLN A 115 3.66 -10.68 1.40
N SER A 116 4.71 -9.91 1.15
CA SER A 116 4.79 -8.50 1.57
C SER A 116 5.47 -7.66 0.51
N LEU A 117 5.09 -6.39 0.44
CA LEU A 117 5.79 -5.40 -0.36
C LEU A 117 5.64 -4.01 0.26
N SER A 118 6.58 -3.13 -0.06
CA SER A 118 6.48 -1.70 0.18
C SER A 118 6.66 -0.93 -1.12
N ILE A 119 5.92 0.17 -1.24
CA ILE A 119 6.12 1.17 -2.29
C ILE A 119 6.36 2.54 -1.66
N SER A 120 7.02 3.42 -2.43
CA SER A 120 7.34 4.80 -2.04
C SER A 120 7.12 5.78 -3.19
N SER A 121 7.26 7.08 -2.91
CA SER A 121 7.06 8.16 -3.90
C SER A 121 8.22 8.34 -4.89
N MET A 122 9.44 7.92 -4.52
CA MET A 122 10.71 8.29 -5.17
C MET A 122 10.77 9.77 -5.65
N GLY A 123 10.24 10.69 -4.85
CA GLY A 123 10.25 12.13 -5.14
C GLY A 123 8.98 12.69 -5.78
N ASN A 124 8.03 11.85 -6.22
CA ASN A 124 6.72 12.28 -6.74
C ASN A 124 5.74 12.62 -5.59
N MET A 125 6.10 13.61 -4.77
CA MET A 125 5.43 13.87 -3.49
C MET A 125 3.98 14.33 -3.64
N ALA A 126 3.63 15.10 -4.67
CA ALA A 126 2.26 15.57 -4.87
C ALA A 126 1.29 14.41 -5.15
N ALA A 127 1.62 13.57 -6.16
CA ALA A 127 0.86 12.37 -6.46
C ALA A 127 0.78 11.43 -5.25
N TRP A 128 1.93 11.21 -4.59
CA TRP A 128 2.00 10.35 -3.42
C TRP A 128 1.10 10.82 -2.27
N GLN A 129 1.18 12.11 -1.92
CA GLN A 129 0.40 12.70 -0.85
C GLN A 129 -1.09 12.58 -1.12
N ASN A 130 -1.53 12.82 -2.35
CA ASN A 130 -2.93 12.61 -2.73
C ASN A 130 -3.38 11.17 -2.43
N GLN A 131 -2.59 10.16 -2.80
CA GLN A 131 -2.96 8.76 -2.52
C GLN A 131 -3.02 8.47 -1.02
N VAL A 132 -2.02 8.89 -0.27
CA VAL A 132 -1.94 8.68 1.19
C VAL A 132 -3.09 9.35 1.92
N GLU A 133 -3.49 10.56 1.50
CA GLU A 133 -4.65 11.26 2.06
C GLU A 133 -5.96 10.51 1.82
N ARG A 134 -6.17 9.96 0.62
CA ARG A 134 -7.35 9.15 0.31
C ARG A 134 -7.39 7.85 1.12
N LEU A 135 -6.26 7.19 1.32
CA LEU A 135 -6.18 5.99 2.16
C LEU A 135 -6.46 6.31 3.63
N ASN A 136 -5.92 7.42 4.15
CA ASN A 136 -6.20 7.88 5.53
C ASN A 136 -7.67 8.34 5.70
N LEU A 137 -8.29 8.89 4.65
CA LEU A 137 -9.72 9.19 4.62
C LEU A 137 -10.55 7.90 4.78
N ALA A 138 -10.20 6.83 4.06
CA ALA A 138 -10.84 5.52 4.18
C ALA A 138 -10.73 4.94 5.60
N ALA A 139 -9.54 5.04 6.20
CA ALA A 139 -9.30 4.58 7.57
C ALA A 139 -10.13 5.37 8.59
N THR A 140 -10.18 6.70 8.44
CA THR A 140 -11.01 7.58 9.28
C THR A 140 -12.49 7.25 9.13
N PHE A 141 -12.95 7.00 7.91
CA PHE A 141 -14.32 6.55 7.65
C PHE A 141 -14.63 5.23 8.37
N ALA A 142 -13.80 4.20 8.20
CA ALA A 142 -13.99 2.90 8.86
C ALA A 142 -14.04 3.04 10.39
N SER A 143 -13.15 3.85 10.97
CA SER A 143 -13.14 4.16 12.41
C SER A 143 -14.46 4.78 12.88
N ARG A 144 -14.99 5.77 12.14
CA ARG A 144 -16.25 6.45 12.49
C ARG A 144 -17.45 5.51 12.39
N ILE A 145 -17.53 4.69 11.34
CA ILE A 145 -18.62 3.73 11.16
C ILE A 145 -18.59 2.66 12.25
N LEU A 146 -17.42 2.13 12.58
CA LEU A 146 -17.26 1.12 13.63
C LEU A 146 -17.33 1.70 15.05
N LYS A 147 -17.21 3.02 15.20
CA LYS A 147 -17.07 3.71 16.49
C LYS A 147 -15.89 3.18 17.32
N ILE A 148 -14.79 2.83 16.63
CA ILE A 148 -13.56 2.31 17.24
C ILE A 148 -12.45 3.34 17.03
N PRO A 149 -11.73 3.76 18.08
CA PRO A 149 -10.62 4.70 17.97
C PRO A 149 -9.56 4.23 16.96
N LEU A 150 -9.12 5.17 16.12
CA LEU A 150 -8.03 5.00 15.17
C LEU A 150 -6.82 5.85 15.62
N PRO A 151 -5.58 5.31 15.58
CA PRO A 151 -4.39 6.14 15.71
C PRO A 151 -4.36 7.26 14.66
N SER A 152 -3.79 8.41 15.02
CA SER A 152 -3.92 9.67 14.27
C SER A 152 -3.52 9.60 12.78
N ILE A 153 -2.52 8.81 12.42
CA ILE A 153 -2.07 8.64 11.04
C ILE A 153 -1.78 7.15 10.80
N GLN A 154 -2.43 6.55 9.79
CA GLN A 154 -2.23 5.14 9.43
C GLN A 154 -1.19 4.98 8.32
N PHE A 155 -1.28 5.83 7.29
CA PHE A 155 -0.44 5.76 6.10
C PHE A 155 0.45 7.00 6.00
N GLN A 156 1.74 6.81 5.68
CA GLN A 156 2.76 7.87 5.68
C GLN A 156 3.67 7.79 4.44
N HIS A 157 4.99 7.89 4.63
CA HIS A 157 6.00 7.97 3.56
C HIS A 157 6.16 6.68 2.75
N HIS A 158 5.86 5.53 3.36
CA HIS A 158 5.88 4.23 2.71
C HIS A 158 4.53 3.55 2.91
N LEU A 159 4.04 2.89 1.87
CA LEU A 159 2.86 2.04 1.97
C LEU A 159 3.34 0.60 2.00
N HIS A 160 3.14 -0.04 3.15
CA HIS A 160 3.40 -1.47 3.33
C HIS A 160 2.11 -2.26 3.10
N MET A 161 2.21 -3.31 2.31
CA MET A 161 1.11 -4.18 1.96
C MET A 161 1.50 -5.62 2.27
N GLN A 162 0.55 -6.40 2.74
CA GLN A 162 0.79 -7.80 3.07
C GLN A 162 -0.41 -8.67 2.74
N ARG A 163 -0.15 -9.90 2.33
CA ARG A 163 -1.16 -10.91 2.04
C ARG A 163 -0.76 -12.21 2.73
N LYS A 164 -1.72 -12.89 3.36
CA LYS A 164 -1.47 -14.21 3.95
C LYS A 164 -1.22 -15.23 2.84
N VAL A 165 -0.16 -16.02 3.00
CA VAL A 165 0.15 -17.16 2.10
C VAL A 165 -0.81 -18.31 2.37
N PHE A 166 -1.18 -18.52 3.63
CA PHE A 166 -2.11 -19.57 4.02
C PHE A 166 -3.33 -18.99 4.74
N THR A 167 -4.50 -19.53 4.45
CA THR A 167 -5.77 -19.26 5.12
C THR A 167 -6.27 -20.51 5.83
N LYS A 168 -7.11 -20.36 6.85
CA LYS A 168 -7.73 -21.52 7.53
C LYS A 168 -9.11 -21.79 6.93
N HIS A 169 -9.37 -23.04 6.56
CA HIS A 169 -10.72 -23.50 6.24
C HIS A 169 -11.45 -23.80 7.56
N LEU A 170 -12.58 -23.11 7.82
CA LEU A 170 -13.31 -23.28 9.08
C LEU A 170 -14.23 -24.50 9.10
N SER A 171 -14.67 -24.98 7.94
CA SER A 171 -15.63 -26.10 7.86
C SER A 171 -15.06 -27.37 8.51
N ASP A 172 -13.73 -27.51 8.52
CA ASP A 172 -13.06 -28.68 9.05
C ASP A 172 -12.92 -28.63 10.58
N LEU A 173 -13.12 -27.49 11.25
CA LEU A 173 -12.99 -27.40 12.71
C LEU A 173 -14.17 -28.06 13.46
N GLU A 174 -15.34 -28.19 12.81
CA GLU A 174 -16.46 -28.94 13.38
C GLU A 174 -16.36 -30.45 13.11
N GLU A 175 -15.80 -30.87 11.97
CA GLU A 175 -15.63 -32.30 11.63
C GLU A 175 -14.32 -32.92 12.16
N SER A 176 -13.24 -32.15 12.32
CA SER A 176 -11.92 -32.66 12.75
C SER A 176 -11.84 -33.05 14.23
N ARG A 177 -12.90 -32.85 15.02
CA ARG A 177 -13.02 -33.50 16.33
C ARG A 177 -13.39 -34.99 16.23
N ALA A 178 -13.81 -35.47 15.07
CA ALA A 178 -14.32 -36.84 14.92
C ALA A 178 -13.37 -37.82 14.23
N GLN A 179 -12.37 -37.38 13.45
CA GLN A 179 -11.60 -38.31 12.63
C GLN A 179 -10.11 -37.95 12.50
N HIS A 180 -9.32 -38.37 13.49
CA HIS A 180 -7.89 -38.62 13.28
C HIS A 180 -7.75 -39.88 12.42
N VAL A 181 -7.81 -39.72 11.09
CA VAL A 181 -7.44 -40.78 10.13
C VAL A 181 -6.00 -40.55 9.70
N THR A 182 -5.14 -41.50 10.07
CA THR A 182 -3.73 -41.60 9.70
C THR A 182 -3.64 -41.74 8.18
N ARG A 183 -3.23 -40.68 7.47
CA ARG A 183 -3.04 -40.74 6.01
C ARG A 183 -1.57 -41.01 5.70
N ASN A 184 -1.33 -42.18 5.12
CA ASN A 184 -0.01 -42.68 4.73
C ASN A 184 0.68 -41.73 3.74
N ALA A 185 1.92 -41.37 4.06
CA ALA A 185 2.80 -40.57 3.22
C ALA A 185 3.25 -41.37 2.00
N THR A 186 2.69 -41.07 0.82
CA THR A 186 3.27 -41.45 -0.46
C THR A 186 4.35 -40.44 -0.83
N ALA A 187 5.53 -40.93 -1.20
CA ALA A 187 6.71 -40.15 -1.54
C ALA A 187 6.41 -39.06 -2.59
N GLN A 188 6.32 -37.81 -2.13
CA GLN A 188 6.35 -36.62 -2.98
C GLN A 188 7.80 -36.24 -3.28
N ASN A 189 8.03 -35.74 -4.49
CA ASN A 189 9.32 -35.27 -4.98
C ASN A 189 10.05 -34.41 -3.93
N VAL A 190 11.32 -34.75 -3.68
CA VAL A 190 12.19 -34.25 -2.58
C VAL A 190 12.41 -32.72 -2.55
N HIS A 191 11.90 -31.98 -3.53
CA HIS A 191 12.14 -30.54 -3.70
C HIS A 191 10.92 -29.63 -3.57
N VAL A 192 9.71 -30.17 -3.34
CA VAL A 192 8.53 -29.34 -3.04
C VAL A 192 8.30 -29.37 -1.53
N PRO A 193 8.33 -28.22 -0.82
CA PRO A 193 7.94 -28.17 0.58
C PRO A 193 6.58 -28.84 0.79
N SER A 194 6.50 -29.78 1.73
CA SER A 194 5.22 -30.35 2.11
C SER A 194 4.32 -29.23 2.60
N LEU A 195 3.19 -29.00 1.92
CA LEU A 195 2.20 -28.01 2.33
C LEU A 195 1.79 -28.25 3.78
N PRO A 196 1.48 -27.18 4.54
CA PRO A 196 1.02 -27.34 5.91
C PRO A 196 -0.23 -28.22 5.95
N GLU A 197 -0.28 -29.13 6.93
CA GLU A 197 -1.43 -30.01 7.14
C GLU A 197 -2.71 -29.21 7.44
N PRO A 198 -3.90 -29.80 7.25
CA PRO A 198 -5.17 -29.19 7.63
C PRO A 198 -5.11 -28.58 9.04
N PRO A 199 -5.75 -27.41 9.26
CA PRO A 199 -6.76 -26.76 8.43
C PRO A 199 -6.23 -25.69 7.46
N TRP A 200 -4.93 -25.69 7.15
CA TRP A 200 -4.31 -24.66 6.32
C TRP A 200 -4.52 -24.92 4.83
N GLU A 201 -4.94 -23.88 4.11
CA GLU A 201 -5.09 -23.86 2.67
C GLU A 201 -4.16 -22.79 2.08
N TRP A 202 -3.49 -23.09 0.97
CA TRP A 202 -2.67 -22.11 0.27
C TRP A 202 -3.55 -21.10 -0.47
N ASN A 203 -3.30 -19.82 -0.22
CA ASN A 203 -4.07 -18.69 -0.77
C ASN A 203 -3.71 -18.38 -2.23
N ARG A 204 -3.30 -19.36 -3.04
CA ARG A 204 -2.91 -19.22 -4.46
C ARG A 204 -1.73 -18.23 -4.70
N PRO A 205 -1.13 -18.25 -5.91
CA PRO A 205 -0.11 -17.27 -6.28
C PRO A 205 -0.62 -15.83 -6.20
N LEU A 206 0.29 -14.88 -6.03
CA LEU A 206 -0.01 -13.47 -6.26
C LEU A 206 0.11 -13.19 -7.76
N GLU A 207 -0.88 -12.52 -8.34
CA GLU A 207 -0.81 -12.19 -9.75
C GLU A 207 0.18 -11.04 -9.97
N ILE A 208 1.24 -11.31 -10.73
CA ILE A 208 2.28 -10.33 -11.09
C ILE A 208 2.29 -10.20 -12.60
N LEU A 209 2.04 -8.98 -13.06
CA LEU A 209 1.84 -8.64 -14.46
C LEU A 209 2.85 -7.57 -14.88
N GLU A 210 3.12 -7.50 -16.19
CA GLU A 210 3.89 -6.46 -16.82
C GLU A 210 3.13 -5.86 -18.00
N MET A 211 3.22 -4.53 -18.14
CA MET A 211 2.83 -3.83 -19.35
C MET A 211 3.99 -3.83 -20.35
N GLN A 212 3.75 -4.40 -21.53
CA GLN A 212 4.70 -4.40 -22.63
C GLN A 212 4.67 -3.07 -23.40
N GLY A 213 5.67 -2.84 -24.25
CA GLY A 213 5.80 -1.61 -25.04
C GLY A 213 4.67 -1.37 -26.05
N ASP A 214 3.94 -2.42 -26.43
CA ASP A 214 2.74 -2.35 -27.29
C ASP A 214 1.44 -2.12 -26.50
N GLY A 215 1.54 -1.98 -25.17
CA GLY A 215 0.40 -1.82 -24.26
C GLY A 215 -0.26 -3.14 -23.83
N SER A 216 0.18 -4.29 -24.36
CA SER A 216 -0.31 -5.59 -23.91
C SER A 216 0.13 -5.89 -22.47
N ILE A 217 -0.65 -6.72 -21.76
CA ILE A 217 -0.38 -7.11 -20.38
C ILE A 217 -0.07 -8.60 -20.34
N THR A 218 1.05 -8.97 -19.75
CA THR A 218 1.51 -10.36 -19.66
C THR A 218 1.86 -10.72 -18.22
N ALA A 219 1.60 -11.97 -17.82
CA ALA A 219 2.09 -12.47 -16.53
C ALA A 219 3.62 -12.58 -16.52
N ILE A 220 4.24 -12.22 -15.40
CA ILE A 220 5.67 -12.31 -15.18
C ILE A 220 5.98 -12.99 -13.84
N HIS A 221 7.20 -13.51 -13.71
CA HIS A 221 7.69 -14.10 -12.46
C HIS A 221 8.27 -13.01 -11.55
N GLU A 222 8.17 -13.16 -10.22
CA GLU A 222 8.66 -12.15 -9.26
C GLU A 222 10.15 -11.85 -9.37
N VAL A 223 10.95 -12.77 -9.91
CA VAL A 223 12.40 -12.57 -10.14
C VAL A 223 12.69 -11.45 -11.15
N LEU A 224 11.69 -11.08 -11.97
CA LEU A 224 11.82 -9.97 -12.90
C LEU A 224 11.55 -8.62 -12.24
N LEU A 225 10.93 -8.57 -11.06
CA LEU A 225 10.71 -7.33 -10.33
C LEU A 225 12.01 -6.80 -9.75
N SER A 226 12.16 -5.48 -9.71
CA SER A 226 13.33 -4.79 -9.15
C SER A 226 12.92 -3.64 -8.24
N HIS A 227 13.77 -3.32 -7.28
CA HIS A 227 13.65 -2.08 -6.52
C HIS A 227 13.70 -0.89 -7.49
N GLY A 228 12.74 0.03 -7.37
CA GLY A 228 12.58 1.19 -8.25
C GLY A 228 11.68 0.93 -9.46
N ASP A 229 11.15 -0.29 -9.66
CA ASP A 229 10.13 -0.52 -10.67
C ASP A 229 8.90 0.33 -10.36
N PHE A 230 8.38 1.05 -11.35
CA PHE A 230 7.12 1.76 -11.23
C PHE A 230 5.97 0.78 -11.43
N VAL A 231 5.10 0.69 -10.43
CA VAL A 231 4.04 -0.32 -10.36
C VAL A 231 2.68 0.31 -10.07
N LYS A 232 1.64 -0.32 -10.62
CA LYS A 232 0.25 -0.21 -10.17
C LYS A 232 -0.06 -1.42 -9.31
N ILE A 233 -0.64 -1.20 -8.14
CA ILE A 233 -1.01 -2.27 -7.21
C ILE A 233 -2.50 -2.18 -6.93
N ASP A 234 -3.22 -3.28 -7.14
CA ASP A 234 -4.60 -3.41 -6.68
C ASP A 234 -4.62 -3.89 -5.23
N THR A 235 -5.32 -3.16 -4.38
CA THR A 235 -5.31 -3.39 -2.93
C THR A 235 -6.68 -3.31 -2.32
N GLU A 236 -6.89 -4.11 -1.28
CA GLU A 236 -8.07 -4.04 -0.41
C GLU A 236 -7.69 -3.61 1.00
N PHE A 237 -8.64 -3.05 1.74
CA PHE A 237 -8.46 -2.71 3.14
C PHE A 237 -8.67 -3.92 4.04
N ASP A 238 -7.68 -4.21 4.88
CA ASP A 238 -7.73 -5.24 5.93
C ASP A 238 -7.93 -4.54 7.29
N LEU A 239 -9.16 -4.61 7.78
CA LEU A 239 -9.60 -3.94 9.00
C LEU A 239 -9.46 -4.88 10.20
N ILE A 240 -8.58 -4.53 11.14
CA ILE A 240 -8.28 -5.36 12.32
C ILE A 240 -8.64 -4.63 13.60
N ILE A 241 -9.53 -5.24 14.39
CA ILE A 241 -9.85 -4.76 15.73
C ILE A 241 -8.90 -5.40 16.74
N ILE A 242 -8.03 -4.59 17.35
CA ILE A 242 -7.12 -5.03 18.40
C ILE A 242 -7.71 -4.64 19.76
N ARG A 243 -7.72 -5.60 20.69
CA ARG A 243 -8.06 -5.37 22.11
C ARG A 243 -6.78 -5.36 22.93
N THR A 244 -6.54 -4.29 23.68
CA THR A 244 -5.40 -4.20 24.61
C THR A 244 -5.82 -4.67 26.01
N HIS A 245 -4.83 -4.86 26.90
CA HIS A 245 -5.04 -5.37 28.26
C HIS A 245 -5.97 -4.48 29.13
N ALA A 246 -6.17 -3.22 28.77
CA ALA A 246 -6.97 -2.25 29.53
C ALA A 246 -8.42 -2.10 29.03
N THR A 247 -9.00 -3.11 28.36
CA THR A 247 -10.31 -3.07 27.68
C THR A 247 -10.44 -2.07 26.52
N GLN A 248 -9.38 -1.34 26.20
CA GLN A 248 -9.36 -0.43 25.06
C GLN A 248 -9.31 -1.21 23.76
N THR A 249 -10.16 -0.81 22.82
CA THR A 249 -10.18 -1.33 21.46
C THR A 249 -9.62 -0.27 20.51
N HIS A 250 -8.77 -0.71 19.58
CA HIS A 250 -8.23 0.14 18.53
C HIS A 250 -8.42 -0.54 17.19
N LEU A 251 -8.72 0.28 16.18
CA LEU A 251 -8.74 -0.15 14.80
C LEU A 251 -7.33 0.00 14.22
N CYS A 252 -6.85 -1.05 13.57
CA CYS A 252 -5.68 -1.00 12.70
C CYS A 252 -6.14 -1.27 11.28
N VAL A 253 -5.70 -0.43 10.35
CA VAL A 253 -6.07 -0.53 8.93
C VAL A 253 -4.82 -0.88 8.15
N PHE A 254 -4.83 -2.06 7.52
CA PHE A 254 -3.76 -2.53 6.66
C PHE A 254 -4.23 -2.59 5.20
N LEU A 255 -3.28 -2.76 4.29
CA LEU A 255 -3.54 -2.97 2.88
C LEU A 255 -3.15 -4.39 2.50
N THR A 256 -4.08 -5.10 1.84
CA THR A 256 -3.83 -6.41 1.25
C THR A 256 -3.60 -6.26 -0.24
N CYS A 257 -2.43 -6.65 -0.71
CA CYS A 257 -2.10 -6.68 -2.13
C CYS A 257 -2.84 -7.84 -2.82
N LYS A 258 -3.51 -7.55 -3.95
CA LYS A 258 -4.20 -8.54 -4.78
C LYS A 258 -3.47 -8.83 -6.08
N GLN A 259 -2.94 -7.79 -6.69
CA GLN A 259 -2.26 -7.86 -7.98
C GLN A 259 -1.18 -6.77 -8.04
N ILE A 260 -0.05 -7.11 -8.63
CA ILE A 260 1.03 -6.18 -8.95
C ILE A 260 1.11 -6.09 -10.46
N LEU A 261 1.16 -4.87 -10.98
CA LEU A 261 1.30 -4.61 -12.40
C LEU A 261 2.47 -3.65 -12.62
N ARG A 262 3.58 -4.18 -13.11
CA ARG A 262 4.74 -3.40 -13.51
C ARG A 262 4.40 -2.56 -14.74
N LEU A 263 4.55 -1.25 -14.59
CA LEU A 263 4.30 -0.26 -15.62
C LEU A 263 5.58 0.20 -16.31
N GLN A 264 6.66 0.30 -15.54
CA GLN A 264 7.97 0.67 -16.05
C GLN A 264 9.04 -0.01 -15.19
N SER A 265 10.05 -0.60 -15.83
CA SER A 265 11.20 -1.14 -15.11
C SER A 265 12.11 0.00 -14.60
N ALA A 266 12.76 -0.22 -13.47
CA ALA A 266 13.76 0.68 -12.94
C ALA A 266 14.84 0.97 -14.00
N GLY A 267 14.99 2.23 -14.38
CA GLY A 267 16.04 2.62 -15.32
C GLY A 267 17.44 2.38 -14.73
N PRO A 268 18.47 2.06 -15.54
CA PRO A 268 19.85 1.87 -15.07
C PRO A 268 20.44 3.09 -14.37
N SER A 269 19.84 4.28 -14.55
CA SER A 269 20.21 5.54 -13.90
C SER A 269 19.49 5.81 -12.57
N GLN A 270 18.51 4.98 -12.18
CA GLN A 270 17.69 5.13 -10.97
C GLN A 270 18.08 4.20 -9.82
N ALA A 271 19.21 3.49 -9.93
CA ALA A 271 19.94 2.93 -8.79
C ALA A 271 20.52 4.06 -7.94
N CYS A 272 19.64 4.89 -7.37
CA CYS A 272 19.98 6.00 -6.54
C CYS A 272 20.38 5.43 -5.18
N ASN A 273 21.69 5.29 -4.98
CA ASN A 273 22.29 5.13 -3.67
C ASN A 273 21.59 6.10 -2.69
N PRO A 274 20.89 5.65 -1.64
CA PRO A 274 20.22 6.55 -0.69
C PRO A 274 21.20 7.53 0.01
N HIS A 275 22.51 7.29 -0.11
CA HIS A 275 23.57 8.17 0.36
C HIS A 275 23.95 9.33 -0.58
N SER A 276 23.57 9.33 -1.87
CA SER A 276 23.94 10.41 -2.79
C SER A 276 23.05 11.65 -2.62
N ASN A 277 21.76 11.48 -2.36
CA ASN A 277 20.84 12.59 -2.12
C ASN A 277 21.15 13.35 -0.82
N LEU A 278 21.57 12.66 0.25
CA LEU A 278 22.03 13.32 1.47
C LEU A 278 23.29 14.16 1.23
N ARG A 279 24.24 13.69 0.40
CA ARG A 279 25.41 14.49 0.02
C ARG A 279 25.06 15.68 -0.86
N GLN A 280 24.10 15.56 -1.78
CA GLN A 280 23.65 16.71 -2.58
C GLN A 280 22.90 17.75 -1.74
N ILE A 281 22.09 17.32 -0.77
CA ILE A 281 21.40 18.22 0.17
C ILE A 281 22.40 18.89 1.13
N ILE A 282 23.37 18.12 1.67
CA ILE A 282 24.43 18.69 2.53
C ILE A 282 25.30 19.67 1.74
N ASN A 283 25.62 19.36 0.48
CA ASN A 283 26.41 20.25 -0.37
C ASN A 283 25.62 21.50 -0.78
N SER A 284 24.31 21.41 -1.07
CA SER A 284 23.49 22.58 -1.40
C SER A 284 23.31 23.51 -0.19
N VAL A 285 23.13 22.95 1.02
CA VAL A 285 23.07 23.73 2.27
C VAL A 285 24.43 24.34 2.60
N ALA A 286 25.54 23.62 2.43
CA ALA A 286 26.89 24.15 2.65
C ALA A 286 27.25 25.27 1.65
N THR A 287 26.76 25.19 0.41
CA THR A 287 26.98 26.23 -0.61
C THR A 287 26.12 27.47 -0.34
N ALA A 288 24.87 27.29 0.10
CA ALA A 288 24.01 28.38 0.54
C ALA A 288 24.61 29.11 1.75
N TYR A 289 25.10 28.39 2.76
CA TYR A 289 25.74 28.99 3.93
C TYR A 289 27.04 29.74 3.61
N ARG A 290 27.81 29.25 2.63
CA ARG A 290 29.07 29.88 2.21
C ARG A 290 28.82 31.18 1.43
N ASN A 291 27.71 31.26 0.70
CA ASN A 291 27.32 32.47 -0.04
C ASN A 291 26.59 33.51 0.83
N SER A 292 26.01 33.11 1.97
CA SER A 292 25.37 34.04 2.92
C SER A 292 26.35 34.74 3.87
N ASN A 293 27.59 34.26 3.99
CA ASN A 293 28.60 34.80 4.91
C ASN A 293 29.64 35.73 4.24
N SER A 294 29.53 36.02 2.94
CA SER A 294 30.45 36.92 2.24
C SER A 294 30.07 38.42 2.31
N ASP A 295 28.93 38.79 2.90
CA ASP A 295 28.41 40.17 2.89
C ASP A 295 28.34 40.89 4.25
N ILE A 296 29.00 40.39 5.29
CA ILE A 296 29.04 41.09 6.60
C ILE A 296 30.49 41.40 6.98
N HIS A 297 31.03 42.45 6.39
CA HIS A 297 32.18 43.18 6.93
C HIS A 297 31.70 44.52 7.49
N PRO A 298 31.69 44.74 8.81
CA PRO A 298 31.39 46.05 9.36
C PRO A 298 32.59 46.98 9.14
N LYS A 299 32.37 48.10 8.44
CA LYS A 299 33.29 49.23 8.38
C LYS A 299 33.53 49.74 9.80
N ARG A 300 34.80 49.73 10.21
CA ARG A 300 35.26 50.25 11.49
C ARG A 300 35.48 51.76 11.33
N ASP A 301 34.54 52.55 11.82
CA ASP A 301 34.71 54.01 11.90
C ASP A 301 35.76 54.34 12.95
N GLN A 302 36.86 54.95 12.50
CA GLN A 302 37.82 55.66 13.34
C GLN A 302 37.41 57.13 13.38
N THR A 303 36.88 57.58 14.51
CA THR A 303 36.75 59.01 14.83
C THR A 303 37.63 59.36 16.01
N HIS A 304 38.68 60.12 15.72
CA HIS A 304 39.46 60.89 16.67
C HIS A 304 38.60 62.01 17.27
N ALA A 305 38.69 62.20 18.59
CA ALA A 305 38.50 63.51 19.21
C ALA A 305 39.33 63.59 20.50
N ASN A 306 40.48 64.25 20.39
CA ASN A 306 41.14 64.92 21.51
C ASN A 306 40.23 66.05 22.00
N GLN A 307 40.15 66.28 23.32
CA GLN A 307 40.52 67.57 23.96
C GLN A 307 40.27 67.57 25.49
N PRO A 308 40.88 68.52 26.24
CA PRO A 308 41.45 68.27 27.55
C PRO A 308 40.66 68.86 28.74
N ILE A 309 41.04 68.34 29.93
CA ILE A 309 41.23 68.98 31.24
C ILE A 309 40.44 70.27 31.53
N TYR A 310 39.52 70.21 32.51
CA TYR A 310 39.72 70.72 33.87
C TYR A 310 38.87 69.92 34.86
#